data_AF-A0A2N9N708-F1
#
_entry.id   AF-A0A2N9N708-F1
#
_cell.length_a   1.000
_cell.length_b   1.000
_cell.length_c   1.000
_cell.angle_alpha   90.00
_cell.angle_beta   90.00
_cell.angle_gamma   90.00
#
_symmetry.space_group_name_H-M   'P 1'
#
loop_
_entity.id
_entity.type
_entity.pdbx_description
1 polymer ?
#
loop_
_entity_poly.entity_id
_entity_poly.type
_entity_poly.pdbx_seq_one_letter_code
_entity_poly.pdbx_strand_id
1 'polypeptide(L)'
;MHSRRFACFLLGMWLAGGFLITWLVSENSRTVDRQLAQVDPAATLRIKVLGPSETGMLLHYQAAELTRHELDILGIAQLAFGAFFLFFLLFGTSEGKFSLALALVLLACVAVQRFVIWPEIVSLGKLTDFLPTAAESGYRAKLLVMEGAYFGVEIGKWVVIVVLAGILISRGRGRGRSRSSNVWNKFNVVNKTDDGHVDR
;
A
#
# COMPACT_ATOMS: atom_id res chain seq x y z
N MET A 1 -9.38 20.27 11.89
CA MET A 1 -9.24 18.96 12.58
C MET A 1 -9.85 17.81 11.77
N HIS A 2 -10.97 17.99 11.07
CA HIS A 2 -11.57 16.93 10.24
C HIS A 2 -10.71 16.49 9.05
N SER A 3 -10.12 17.40 8.28
CA SER A 3 -9.29 17.08 7.11
C SER A 3 -8.11 16.14 7.41
N ARG A 4 -7.42 16.36 8.54
CA ARG A 4 -6.30 15.50 8.99
C ARG A 4 -6.72 14.09 9.40
N ARG A 5 -7.85 13.98 10.11
CA ARG A 5 -8.40 12.67 10.50
C ARG A 5 -8.83 11.88 9.27
N PHE A 6 -9.43 12.57 8.30
CA PHE A 6 -9.78 11.98 7.02
C PHE A 6 -8.54 11.55 6.22
N ALA A 7 -7.48 12.37 6.17
CA ALA A 7 -6.22 11.97 5.53
C ALA A 7 -5.61 10.71 6.18
N CYS A 8 -5.60 10.61 7.51
CA CYS A 8 -5.11 9.41 8.21
C CYS A 8 -5.98 8.18 7.92
N PHE A 9 -7.31 8.37 7.83
CA PHE A 9 -8.23 7.30 7.44
C PHE A 9 -7.95 6.80 6.03
N LEU A 10 -7.75 7.70 5.05
CA LEU A 10 -7.38 7.34 3.69
C LEU A 10 -6.04 6.59 3.63
N LEU A 11 -5.04 7.02 4.40
CA LEU A 11 -3.75 6.32 4.49
C LEU A 11 -3.88 4.92 5.08
N GLY A 12 -4.71 4.76 6.12
CA GLY A 12 -5.00 3.45 6.70
C GLY A 12 -5.72 2.52 5.71
N MET A 13 -6.71 3.05 4.98
CA MET A 13 -7.42 2.31 3.94
C MET A 13 -6.48 1.87 2.81
N TRP A 14 -5.56 2.74 2.39
CA TRP A 14 -4.55 2.40 1.39
C TRP A 14 -3.64 1.27 1.87
N LEU A 15 -3.11 1.38 3.09
CA LEU A 15 -2.23 0.36 3.66
C LEU A 15 -2.95 -0.98 3.82
N ALA A 16 -4.19 -0.98 4.30
CA ALA A 16 -5.01 -2.20 4.40
C ALA A 16 -5.27 -2.81 3.02
N GLY A 17 -5.59 -2.01 2.01
CA GLY A 17 -5.80 -2.47 0.64
C GLY A 17 -4.54 -3.11 0.02
N GLY A 18 -3.37 -2.48 0.22
CA GLY A 18 -2.08 -3.02 -0.25
C GLY A 18 -1.68 -4.32 0.47
N PHE A 19 -1.97 -4.42 1.76
CA PHE A 19 -1.74 -5.66 2.51
C PHE A 19 -2.69 -6.78 2.08
N LEU A 20 -3.99 -6.50 1.94
CA LEU A 20 -5.00 -7.49 1.58
C LEU A 20 -4.73 -8.10 0.21
N ILE A 21 -4.35 -7.31 -0.79
CA ILE A 21 -4.02 -7.87 -2.11
C ILE A 21 -2.77 -8.75 -2.07
N THR A 22 -1.76 -8.35 -1.31
CA THR A 22 -0.51 -9.13 -1.18
C THR A 22 -0.82 -10.49 -0.56
N TRP A 23 -1.73 -10.51 0.43
CA TRP A 23 -2.26 -11.73 1.01
C TRP A 23 -3.07 -12.56 0.02
N LEU A 24 -3.99 -11.93 -0.73
CA LEU A 24 -4.86 -12.62 -1.69
C LEU A 24 -4.05 -13.30 -2.80
N VAL A 25 -3.06 -12.60 -3.37
CA VAL A 25 -2.17 -13.14 -4.40
C VAL A 25 -1.38 -14.34 -3.88
N SER A 26 -0.88 -14.28 -2.64
CA SER A 26 -0.20 -15.42 -1.99
C SER A 26 -1.13 -16.63 -1.80
N GLU A 27 -2.39 -16.37 -1.46
CA GLU A 27 -3.40 -17.41 -1.25
C GLU A 27 -3.86 -18.06 -2.57
N ASN A 28 -3.96 -17.31 -3.66
CA ASN A 28 -4.30 -17.83 -4.99
C ASN A 28 -3.29 -18.90 -5.43
N SER A 29 -1.99 -18.62 -5.28
CA SER A 29 -0.94 -19.59 -5.61
C SER A 29 -1.01 -20.86 -4.75
N ARG A 30 -1.24 -20.71 -3.43
CA ARG A 30 -1.38 -21.85 -2.50
C ARG A 30 -2.63 -22.69 -2.75
N THR A 31 -3.67 -22.07 -3.30
CA THR A 31 -4.93 -22.75 -3.59
C THR A 31 -4.75 -23.79 -4.70
N VAL A 32 -3.89 -23.53 -5.67
CA VAL A 32 -3.53 -24.52 -6.72
C VAL A 32 -2.90 -25.76 -6.10
N ASP A 33 -1.91 -25.58 -5.22
CA ASP A 33 -1.24 -26.68 -4.55
C ASP A 33 -2.21 -27.52 -3.70
N ARG A 34 -3.18 -26.88 -3.03
CA ARG A 34 -4.24 -27.58 -2.28
C ARG A 34 -5.19 -28.34 -3.19
N GLN A 35 -5.61 -27.75 -4.31
CA GLN A 35 -6.51 -28.39 -5.28
C GLN A 35 -5.85 -29.62 -5.91
N LEU A 36 -4.54 -29.56 -6.18
CA LEU A 36 -3.75 -30.70 -6.66
C LEU A 36 -3.56 -31.78 -5.58
N ALA A 37 -3.47 -31.40 -4.30
CA ALA A 37 -3.35 -32.35 -3.19
C ALA A 37 -4.68 -33.03 -2.80
N GLN A 38 -5.82 -32.37 -3.04
CA GLN A 38 -7.15 -32.85 -2.70
C GLN A 38 -8.09 -32.75 -3.90
N VAL A 39 -7.79 -33.50 -4.96
CA VAL A 39 -8.63 -33.53 -6.15
C VAL A 39 -9.94 -34.25 -5.85
N ASP A 40 -11.07 -33.58 -6.09
CA ASP A 40 -12.40 -34.19 -5.99
C ASP A 40 -12.47 -35.45 -6.88
N PRO A 41 -12.94 -36.61 -6.39
CA PRO A 41 -13.08 -37.82 -7.18
C PRO A 41 -13.87 -37.63 -8.49
N ALA A 42 -14.84 -36.71 -8.55
CA ALA A 42 -15.55 -36.38 -9.79
C ALA A 42 -14.67 -35.62 -10.81
N ALA A 43 -13.75 -34.78 -10.33
CA ALA A 43 -12.79 -34.07 -11.16
C ALA A 43 -11.65 -35.00 -11.63
N THR A 44 -11.20 -35.92 -10.78
CA THR A 44 -10.15 -36.92 -11.09
C THR A 44 -10.49 -37.73 -12.34
N LEU A 45 -11.76 -38.10 -12.55
CA LEU A 45 -12.21 -38.83 -13.75
C LEU A 45 -12.05 -38.02 -15.06
N ARG A 46 -12.25 -36.70 -15.00
CA ARG A 46 -12.11 -35.81 -16.18
C ARG A 46 -10.66 -35.41 -16.43
N ILE A 47 -9.90 -35.24 -15.35
CA ILE A 47 -8.48 -34.87 -15.33
C ILE A 47 -7.58 -36.02 -15.82
N LYS A 48 -8.01 -37.28 -15.64
CA LYS A 48 -7.27 -38.48 -16.06
C LYS A 48 -6.92 -38.49 -17.57
N VAL A 49 -7.69 -37.75 -18.39
CA VAL A 49 -7.46 -37.62 -19.84
C VAL A 49 -6.27 -36.70 -20.17
N LEU A 50 -6.02 -35.67 -19.35
CA LEU A 50 -4.90 -34.74 -19.52
C LEU A 50 -3.60 -35.23 -18.84
N GLY A 51 -3.74 -36.02 -17.77
CA GLY A 51 -2.60 -36.47 -16.96
C GLY A 51 -2.17 -35.44 -15.90
N PRO A 52 -1.45 -35.87 -14.84
CA PRO A 52 -1.15 -35.03 -13.69
C PRO A 52 -0.28 -33.80 -13.99
N SER A 53 0.68 -33.93 -14.92
CA SER A 53 1.63 -32.86 -15.27
C SER A 53 0.96 -31.71 -16.02
N GLU A 54 0.18 -32.03 -17.07
CA GLU A 54 -0.52 -31.04 -17.89
C GLU A 54 -1.61 -30.32 -17.08
N THR A 55 -2.29 -31.05 -16.20
CA THR A 55 -3.32 -30.46 -15.32
C THR A 55 -2.71 -29.49 -14.32
N GLY A 56 -1.57 -29.83 -13.73
CA GLY A 56 -0.82 -28.91 -12.86
C GLY A 56 -0.42 -27.65 -13.62
N MET A 57 0.16 -27.80 -14.81
CA MET A 57 0.59 -26.67 -15.64
C MET A 57 -0.58 -25.73 -15.98
N LEU A 58 -1.74 -26.27 -16.38
CA LEU A 58 -2.93 -25.47 -16.69
C LEU A 58 -3.51 -24.75 -15.46
N LEU A 59 -3.52 -25.39 -14.29
CA LEU A 59 -4.00 -24.76 -13.05
C LEU A 59 -3.07 -23.64 -12.60
N HIS A 60 -1.75 -23.84 -12.70
CA HIS A 60 -0.77 -22.78 -12.41
C HIS A 60 -0.90 -21.61 -13.40
N TYR A 61 -1.10 -21.89 -14.69
CA TYR A 61 -1.36 -20.85 -15.70
C TYR A 61 -2.64 -20.06 -15.39
N GLN A 62 -3.72 -20.75 -15.04
CA GLN A 62 -4.99 -20.10 -14.69
C GLN A 62 -4.85 -19.21 -13.44
N ALA A 63 -4.14 -19.68 -12.41
CA ALA A 63 -3.88 -18.90 -11.20
C ALA A 63 -3.00 -17.68 -11.51
N ALA A 64 -1.99 -17.83 -12.36
CA ALA A 64 -1.15 -16.73 -12.81
C ALA A 64 -1.97 -15.66 -13.54
N GLU A 65 -2.90 -16.05 -14.41
CA GLU A 65 -3.74 -15.10 -15.14
C GLU A 65 -4.76 -14.38 -14.22
N LEU A 66 -5.32 -15.08 -13.23
CA LEU A 66 -6.17 -14.48 -12.20
C LEU A 66 -5.39 -13.44 -11.38
N THR A 67 -4.21 -13.80 -10.88
CA THR A 67 -3.33 -12.88 -10.16
C THR A 67 -2.98 -11.65 -11.01
N ARG A 68 -2.68 -11.85 -12.30
CA ARG A 68 -2.39 -10.73 -13.22
C ARG A 68 -3.59 -9.79 -13.35
N HIS A 69 -4.79 -10.34 -13.52
CA HIS A 69 -6.00 -9.54 -13.64
C HIS A 69 -6.31 -8.75 -12.37
N GLU A 70 -6.22 -9.38 -11.20
CA GLU A 70 -6.45 -8.73 -9.91
C GLU A 70 -5.46 -7.59 -9.64
N LEU A 71 -4.17 -7.82 -9.91
CA LEU A 71 -3.13 -6.80 -9.76
C LEU A 71 -3.27 -5.67 -10.78
N ASP A 72 -3.80 -5.94 -11.97
CA ASP A 72 -4.07 -4.92 -12.99
C ASP A 72 -5.13 -3.92 -12.52
N ILE A 73 -6.30 -4.44 -12.12
CA ILE A 73 -7.42 -3.65 -11.60
C ILE A 73 -6.98 -2.85 -10.39
N LEU A 74 -6.30 -3.50 -9.44
CA LEU A 74 -5.89 -2.82 -8.22
C LEU A 74 -4.79 -1.78 -8.49
N GLY A 75 -3.87 -2.02 -9.43
CA GLY A 75 -2.87 -1.04 -9.83
C GLY A 75 -3.51 0.26 -10.34
N ILE A 76 -4.57 0.15 -11.15
CA ILE A 76 -5.37 1.31 -11.60
C ILE A 76 -6.05 1.98 -10.40
N ALA A 77 -6.67 1.21 -9.51
CA ALA A 77 -7.32 1.74 -8.31
C ALA A 77 -6.34 2.48 -7.40
N GLN A 78 -5.13 1.95 -7.20
CA GLN A 78 -4.07 2.61 -6.42
C GLN A 78 -3.60 3.92 -7.07
N LEU A 79 -3.50 3.96 -8.40
CA LEU A 79 -3.13 5.17 -9.12
C LEU A 79 -4.20 6.26 -8.93
N ALA A 80 -5.47 5.90 -9.11
CA ALA A 80 -6.59 6.80 -8.91
C ALA A 80 -6.67 7.29 -7.45
N PHE A 81 -6.51 6.37 -6.49
CA PHE A 81 -6.53 6.70 -5.06
C PHE A 81 -5.34 7.59 -4.66
N GLY A 82 -4.16 7.33 -5.19
CA GLY A 82 -2.96 8.13 -4.94
C GLY A 82 -3.07 9.54 -5.51
N ALA A 83 -3.59 9.67 -6.73
CA ALA A 83 -3.88 10.97 -7.34
C ALA A 83 -4.92 11.74 -6.50
N PHE A 84 -6.02 11.08 -6.15
CA PHE A 84 -7.04 11.66 -5.27
C PHE A 84 -6.46 12.13 -3.94
N PHE A 85 -5.63 11.31 -3.28
CA PHE A 85 -5.00 11.66 -2.01
C PHE A 85 -4.06 12.86 -2.14
N LEU A 86 -3.25 12.92 -3.21
CA LEU A 86 -2.38 14.06 -3.49
C LEU A 86 -3.19 15.35 -3.71
N PHE A 87 -4.24 15.30 -4.54
CA PHE A 87 -5.11 16.45 -4.79
C PHE A 87 -5.86 16.90 -3.53
N PHE A 88 -6.32 15.93 -2.72
CA PHE A 88 -6.91 16.21 -1.41
C PHE A 88 -5.92 16.93 -0.49
N LEU A 89 -4.64 16.54 -0.49
CA LEU A 89 -3.61 17.23 0.28
C LEU A 89 -3.25 18.61 -0.29
N LEU A 90 -3.29 18.78 -1.62
CA LEU A 90 -2.93 20.02 -2.29
C LEU A 90 -4.00 21.11 -2.11
N PHE A 91 -5.28 20.75 -2.25
CA PHE A 91 -6.39 21.70 -2.24
C PHE A 91 -7.20 21.67 -0.93
N GLY A 92 -7.29 20.52 -0.27
CA GLY A 92 -8.16 20.30 0.89
C GLY A 92 -7.53 20.59 2.25
N THR A 93 -6.24 20.96 2.31
CA THR A 93 -5.54 21.19 3.57
C THR A 93 -4.34 22.12 3.42
N SER A 94 -3.95 22.78 4.52
CA SER A 94 -2.75 23.62 4.61
C SER A 94 -1.57 22.82 5.20
N GLU A 95 -1.36 21.58 4.74
CA GLU A 95 -0.22 20.79 5.20
C GLU A 95 1.09 21.34 4.64
N GLY A 96 2.18 21.16 5.38
CA GLY A 96 3.48 21.66 4.96
C GLY A 96 4.00 20.94 3.71
N LYS A 97 4.89 21.62 2.97
CA LYS A 97 5.54 21.15 1.73
C LYS A 97 6.08 19.71 1.82
N PHE A 98 6.55 19.30 3.01
CA PHE A 98 7.05 17.95 3.26
C PHE A 98 5.98 16.86 3.14
N SER A 99 4.75 17.10 3.61
CA SER A 99 3.64 16.14 3.50
C SER A 99 3.20 15.99 2.04
N LEU A 100 3.22 17.09 1.28
CA LEU A 100 2.94 17.08 -0.16
C LEU A 100 4.02 16.29 -0.92
N ALA A 101 5.30 16.50 -0.59
CA ALA A 101 6.41 15.78 -1.19
C ALA A 101 6.30 14.26 -0.94
N LEU A 102 5.96 13.82 0.28
CA LEU A 102 5.74 12.40 0.58
C LEU A 102 4.56 11.82 -0.20
N ALA A 103 3.46 12.57 -0.36
CA ALA A 103 2.32 12.14 -1.17
C ALA A 103 2.68 12.02 -2.66
N LEU A 104 3.50 12.95 -3.18
CA LEU A 104 4.04 12.87 -4.54
C LEU A 104 4.92 11.63 -4.70
N VAL A 105 5.79 11.33 -3.73
CA VAL A 105 6.63 10.13 -3.73
C VAL A 105 5.77 8.86 -3.76
N LEU A 106 4.69 8.80 -2.96
CA LEU A 106 3.76 7.65 -2.99
C LEU A 106 3.14 7.45 -4.38
N LEU A 107 2.67 8.53 -4.99
CA LEU A 107 2.10 8.48 -6.34
C LEU A 107 3.15 8.04 -7.38
N ALA A 108 4.37 8.55 -7.27
CA ALA A 108 5.48 8.16 -8.14
C ALA A 108 5.82 6.66 -7.98
N CYS A 109 5.85 6.14 -6.75
CA CYS A 109 6.06 4.71 -6.50
C CYS A 109 4.99 3.85 -7.17
N VAL A 110 3.71 4.21 -7.07
CA VAL A 110 2.62 3.50 -7.75
C VAL A 110 2.75 3.58 -9.26
N ALA A 111 3.10 4.75 -9.80
CA ALA A 111 3.32 4.92 -11.24
C ALA A 111 4.47 4.04 -11.74
N VAL A 112 5.60 3.99 -11.02
CA VAL A 112 6.74 3.13 -11.36
C VAL A 112 6.34 1.65 -11.31
N GLN A 113 5.65 1.21 -10.26
CA GLN A 113 5.15 -0.17 -10.19
C GLN A 113 4.23 -0.48 -11.37
N ARG A 114 3.32 0.43 -11.73
CA ARG A 114 2.32 0.23 -12.78
C ARG A 114 2.92 0.22 -14.19
N PHE A 115 3.77 1.18 -14.51
CA PHE A 115 4.22 1.43 -15.87
C PHE A 115 5.60 0.85 -16.20
N VAL A 116 6.41 0.51 -15.19
CA VAL A 116 7.76 -0.01 -15.39
C VAL A 116 7.86 -1.45 -14.93
N ILE A 117 7.50 -1.72 -13.68
CA ILE A 117 7.76 -3.04 -13.07
C ILE A 117 6.73 -4.08 -13.53
N TRP A 118 5.44 -3.74 -13.45
CA TRP A 118 4.35 -4.64 -13.80
C TRP A 118 4.38 -5.18 -15.24
N PRO A 119 4.54 -4.36 -16.30
CA PRO A 119 4.59 -4.90 -17.66
C PRO A 119 5.77 -5.83 -17.90
N GLU A 120 6.93 -5.57 -17.27
CA GLU A 120 8.09 -6.47 -17.33
C GLU A 120 7.80 -7.82 -16.65
N ILE A 121 7.17 -7.82 -15.46
CA ILE A 121 6.77 -9.05 -14.77
C ILE A 121 5.79 -9.86 -15.62
N VAL A 122 4.78 -9.22 -16.21
CA VAL A 122 3.79 -9.90 -17.06
C VAL A 122 4.44 -10.48 -18.32
N SER A 123 5.32 -9.71 -18.96
CA SER A 123 6.04 -10.15 -20.16
C SER A 123 6.92 -11.36 -19.87
N LEU A 124 7.73 -11.29 -18.81
CA LEU A 124 8.60 -12.39 -18.40
C LEU A 124 7.81 -13.61 -17.93
N GLY A 125 6.73 -13.41 -17.19
CA GLY A 125 5.86 -14.49 -16.72
C GLY A 125 5.25 -15.27 -17.89
N LYS A 126 4.71 -14.58 -18.89
CA LYS A 126 4.15 -15.23 -20.10
C LYS A 126 5.20 -16.00 -20.90
N LEU A 127 6.46 -15.55 -20.87
CA LEU A 127 7.58 -16.26 -21.50
C LEU A 127 8.04 -17.50 -20.71
N THR A 128 7.72 -17.61 -19.42
CA THR A 128 8.12 -18.74 -18.58
C THR A 128 7.00 -19.77 -18.37
N ASP A 129 5.73 -19.41 -18.61
CA ASP A 129 4.57 -20.26 -18.27
C ASP A 129 4.59 -21.66 -18.95
N PHE A 130 5.26 -21.81 -20.10
CA PHE A 130 5.31 -23.07 -20.87
C PHE A 130 6.72 -23.54 -21.23
N LEU A 131 7.78 -22.92 -20.69
CA LEU A 131 9.15 -23.31 -21.03
C LEU A 131 9.63 -24.50 -20.18
N PRO A 132 10.43 -25.43 -20.75
CA PRO A 132 11.05 -26.50 -19.97
C PRO A 132 12.15 -25.98 -19.04
N THR A 133 12.20 -26.51 -17.81
CA THR A 133 13.13 -26.16 -16.70
C THR A 133 14.61 -26.01 -17.10
N ALA A 134 15.05 -26.74 -18.13
CA ALA A 134 16.44 -26.75 -18.60
C ALA A 134 16.83 -25.53 -19.46
N ALA A 135 15.88 -24.84 -20.09
CA ALA A 135 16.14 -23.67 -20.96
C ALA A 135 15.97 -22.32 -20.23
N GLU A 136 15.58 -22.33 -18.96
CA GLU A 136 14.91 -21.22 -18.27
C GLU A 136 15.74 -20.36 -17.31
N SER A 137 17.01 -20.69 -17.05
CA SER A 137 17.74 -20.10 -15.92
C SER A 137 17.86 -18.57 -15.96
N GLY A 138 18.04 -17.97 -17.15
CA GLY A 138 18.17 -16.52 -17.32
C GLY A 138 16.86 -15.75 -17.13
N TYR A 139 15.76 -16.21 -17.74
CA TYR A 139 14.46 -15.53 -17.68
C TYR A 139 13.84 -15.62 -16.29
N ARG A 140 13.94 -16.78 -15.63
CA ARG A 140 13.48 -16.97 -14.24
C ARG A 140 14.25 -16.10 -13.25
N ALA A 141 15.57 -15.99 -13.41
CA ALA A 141 16.37 -15.09 -12.56
C ALA A 141 15.92 -13.63 -12.73
N LYS A 142 15.69 -13.17 -13.96
CA LYS A 142 15.18 -11.81 -14.22
C LYS A 142 13.79 -11.62 -13.62
N LEU A 143 12.89 -12.60 -13.74
CA LEU A 143 11.55 -12.55 -13.15
C LEU A 143 11.62 -12.39 -11.62
N LEU A 144 12.41 -13.21 -10.93
CA LEU A 144 12.60 -13.12 -9.47
C LEU A 144 13.14 -11.76 -9.03
N VAL A 145 14.08 -11.18 -9.80
CA VAL A 145 14.60 -9.83 -9.51
C VAL A 145 13.50 -8.77 -9.67
N MET A 146 12.66 -8.87 -10.70
CA MET A 146 11.56 -7.93 -10.94
C MET A 146 10.45 -8.05 -9.88
N GLU A 147 10.09 -9.27 -9.49
CA GLU A 147 9.17 -9.53 -8.38
C GLU A 147 9.73 -8.98 -7.06
N GLY A 148 11.01 -9.21 -6.78
CA GLY A 148 11.70 -8.64 -5.64
C GLY A 148 11.69 -7.10 -5.64
N ALA A 149 11.92 -6.48 -6.80
CA ALA A 149 11.83 -5.03 -6.96
C ALA A 149 10.40 -4.52 -6.71
N TYR A 150 9.38 -5.23 -7.20
CA TYR A 150 7.97 -4.90 -6.93
C TYR A 150 7.67 -4.89 -5.44
N PHE A 151 8.04 -5.95 -4.71
CA PHE A 151 7.86 -6.04 -3.26
C PHE A 151 8.69 -5.00 -2.51
N GLY A 152 9.90 -4.70 -2.96
CA GLY A 152 10.74 -3.65 -2.39
C GLY A 152 10.06 -2.28 -2.45
N VAL A 153 9.46 -1.93 -3.59
CA VAL A 153 8.68 -0.69 -3.73
C VAL A 153 7.41 -0.73 -2.86
N GLU A 154 6.75 -1.87 -2.74
CA GLU A 154 5.56 -2.03 -1.88
C GLU A 154 5.88 -1.75 -0.41
N ILE A 155 6.95 -2.35 0.11
CA ILE A 155 7.44 -2.10 1.47
C ILE A 155 7.82 -0.63 1.64
N GLY A 156 8.50 -0.04 0.64
CA GLY A 156 8.85 1.38 0.63
C GLY A 156 7.62 2.29 0.76
N LYS A 157 6.54 2.00 0.04
CA LYS A 157 5.26 2.72 0.16
C LYS A 157 4.69 2.61 1.58
N TRP A 158 4.68 1.42 2.17
CA TRP A 158 4.16 1.24 3.53
C TRP A 158 4.94 2.07 4.56
N VAL A 159 6.27 2.12 4.45
CA VAL A 159 7.11 2.98 5.28
C VAL A 159 6.73 4.46 5.10
N VAL A 160 6.60 4.92 3.86
CA VAL A 160 6.21 6.31 3.57
C VAL A 160 4.81 6.63 4.11
N ILE A 161 3.84 5.73 3.97
CA ILE A 161 2.48 5.86 4.52
C ILE A 161 2.53 6.02 6.05
N VAL A 162 3.28 5.16 6.73
CA VAL A 162 3.42 5.19 8.20
C VAL A 162 4.08 6.48 8.66
N VAL A 163 5.16 6.90 8.00
CA VAL A 163 5.86 8.17 8.28
C VAL A 163 4.92 9.36 8.09
N LEU A 164 4.19 9.40 6.98
CA LEU A 164 3.25 10.49 6.69
C LEU A 164 2.12 10.55 7.71
N ALA A 165 1.54 9.39 8.08
CA ALA A 165 0.53 9.31 9.14
C ALA A 165 1.08 9.82 10.48
N GLY A 166 2.29 9.42 10.87
CA GLY A 166 2.96 9.90 12.09
C GLY A 166 3.16 11.42 12.11
N ILE A 167 3.54 12.02 10.98
CA ILE A 167 3.69 13.47 10.84
C ILE A 167 2.35 14.19 10.99
N LEU A 168 1.28 13.68 10.38
CA LEU A 168 -0.06 14.26 10.47
C LEU A 168 -0.62 14.20 11.90
N ILE A 169 -0.38 13.09 12.61
CA ILE A 169 -0.83 12.89 14.00
C ILE A 169 -0.04 13.78 14.98
N SER A 170 1.30 13.80 14.88
CA SER A 170 2.16 14.58 15.77
C SER A 170 1.91 16.08 15.70
N ARG A 171 1.70 16.63 14.49
CA ARG A 171 1.34 18.04 14.29
C ARG A 171 -0.05 18.41 14.83
N GLY A 172 -0.93 17.44 15.07
CA GLY A 172 -2.22 17.66 15.71
C GLY A 172 -2.11 17.88 17.23
N ARG A 173 -1.15 17.21 17.89
CA ARG A 173 -0.95 17.29 19.34
C ARG A 173 -0.31 18.61 19.79
N GLY A 174 0.59 19.20 19.00
CA GLY A 174 1.28 20.45 19.35
C GLY A 174 0.38 21.68 19.47
N ARG A 175 -0.69 21.78 18.67
CA ARG A 175 -1.57 22.96 18.63
C ARG A 175 -2.65 22.95 19.73
N GLY A 176 -2.94 21.79 20.33
CA GLY A 176 -3.90 21.65 21.44
C GLY A 176 -3.31 22.00 22.81
N ARG A 177 -2.01 21.78 23.02
CA ARG A 177 -1.35 21.98 24.32
C ARG A 177 -1.04 23.45 24.63
N SER A 178 -0.90 24.29 23.61
CA SER A 178 -0.65 25.75 23.79
C SER A 178 -1.91 26.54 24.18
N ARG A 179 -3.12 26.00 24.00
CA ARG A 179 -4.36 26.71 24.35
C ARG A 179 -4.74 26.58 25.84
N SER A 180 -4.12 25.65 26.58
CA SER A 180 -4.36 25.46 28.01
C SER A 180 -3.44 26.30 28.92
N SER A 181 -2.26 26.71 28.44
CA SER A 181 -1.35 27.58 29.23
C SER A 181 -1.83 29.03 29.33
N ASN A 182 -2.70 29.49 28.43
CA ASN A 182 -3.22 30.87 28.44
C ASN A 182 -4.43 31.09 29.37
N VAL A 183 -5.06 30.02 29.87
CA VAL A 183 -6.19 30.15 30.81
C VAL A 183 -5.69 30.44 32.23
N TRP A 184 -4.58 29.81 32.65
CA TRP A 184 -3.97 30.07 33.96
C TRP A 184 -3.29 31.44 34.05
N ASN A 185 -2.75 31.94 32.93
CA ASN A 185 -2.10 33.25 32.91
C ASN A 185 -3.09 34.43 32.98
N LYS A 186 -4.40 34.21 32.76
CA LYS A 186 -5.41 35.28 32.95
C LYS A 186 -5.89 35.41 34.39
N PHE A 187 -5.82 34.35 35.20
CA PHE A 187 -6.16 34.44 36.62
C PHE A 187 -5.07 35.12 37.46
N ASN A 188 -3.83 35.13 36.99
CA ASN A 188 -2.70 35.66 37.75
C ASN A 188 -2.41 37.16 37.55
N VAL A 189 -3.26 37.88 36.80
CA VAL A 189 -3.09 39.32 36.52
C VAL A 189 -4.06 40.19 37.35
N VAL A 190 -5.05 39.58 38.02
CA VAL A 190 -6.07 40.31 38.78
C VAL A 190 -5.60 40.68 40.20
N ASN A 191 -4.49 40.13 40.69
CA ASN A 191 -3.99 40.39 42.04
C ASN A 191 -2.65 41.13 42.04
N LYS A 192 -2.65 42.35 41.50
CA LYS A 192 -1.64 43.37 41.78
C LYS A 192 -2.35 44.71 41.94
N THR A 193 -3.15 44.82 43.00
CA THR A 193 -3.51 46.12 43.57
C THR A 193 -2.34 46.60 44.42
N ASP A 194 -1.96 47.82 44.11
CA ASP A 194 -0.84 48.60 44.62
C ASP A 194 -1.28 49.30 45.91
N ASP A 195 -0.99 48.70 47.07
CA ASP A 195 -1.33 49.26 48.39
C ASP A 195 -0.10 49.91 49.05
N GLY A 196 0.57 50.80 48.30
CA GLY A 196 1.79 51.45 48.74
C GLY A 196 1.79 52.94 48.50
N HIS A 197 0.89 53.71 49.13
CA HIS A 197 1.16 55.08 49.58
C HIS A 197 -0.06 55.68 50.32
N VAL A 198 -0.02 55.65 51.66
CA VAL A 198 -0.72 56.65 52.50
C VAL A 198 0.25 57.05 53.61
N ASP A 199 0.99 58.13 53.36
CA ASP A 199 1.55 58.97 54.42
C ASP A 199 0.53 60.06 54.74
N ARG A 200 0.05 60.10 55.98
CA ARG A 200 -0.40 61.32 56.68
C ARG A 200 -0.53 61.09 58.18
#